data_AF-A0A2V6AUE4-F1
#
_entry.id   AF-A0A2V6AUE4-F1
#
_cell.length_a   1.000
_cell.length_b   1.000
_cell.length_c   1.000
_cell.angle_alpha   90.00
_cell.angle_beta   90.00
_cell.angle_gamma   90.00
#
_symmetry.space_group_name_H-M   'P 1'
#
loop_
_entity.id
_entity.type
_entity.pdbx_description
1 polymer ?
#
loop_
_entity_poly.entity_id
_entity_poly.type
_entity_poly.pdbx_seq_one_letter_code
_entity_poly.pdbx_strand_id
1 'polypeptide(L)'
;IWAKDFFHLSRNHYDRFAHGAFGFLLAFPIWELLLRCSGIRRGAWSFALPIAIILAASGCFEIIESIVAEIVAPGKGVQWLGGQGDEWDAQNDMVSALVGSLLMMGIVAVLKWKRSGLPLSPVGGDARAYASPARTGSEGRAVGLGEADAERNTFAHSTGRDIGKHFLPIAVACYVAFWIALAIHPLDRGDWLLENLLIFISVTVLALTYRKFRFSNFSYALILIFLAFHTTGAHYTYAKVPAGFWLQNWLHLNRNHYDRVIHFSFGFLLLYPMRELLVRSVAHARKQWATWLAVAALAALSSFFEIIEAVIAQIVAPDLGAAYLGTQGDIWDAQKDMAAAFVGALIAALALTAARTRGKIDSQ
;
A
#
# COMPACT_ATOMS: atom_id res chain seq x y z
N ILE A 1 4.33 -35.66 -5.98
CA ILE A 1 4.67 -36.94 -5.32
C ILE A 1 6.04 -37.42 -5.79
N TRP A 2 6.22 -37.81 -7.05
CA TRP A 2 7.54 -38.22 -7.58
C TRP A 2 8.71 -37.29 -7.18
N ALA A 3 8.58 -35.96 -7.39
CA ALA A 3 9.63 -35.01 -7.05
C ALA A 3 9.89 -34.93 -5.52
N LYS A 4 8.85 -35.07 -4.69
CA LYS A 4 9.01 -35.12 -3.22
C LYS A 4 9.87 -36.32 -2.84
N ASP A 5 9.54 -37.49 -3.38
CA ASP A 5 10.19 -38.75 -3.04
C ASP A 5 11.62 -38.80 -3.59
N PHE A 6 11.83 -38.30 -4.81
CA PHE A 6 13.14 -38.27 -5.47
C PHE A 6 14.13 -37.31 -4.78
N PHE A 7 13.66 -36.14 -4.34
CA PHE A 7 14.50 -35.14 -3.67
C PHE A 7 14.45 -35.22 -2.12
N HIS A 8 13.77 -36.25 -1.57
CA HIS A 8 13.58 -36.42 -0.12
C HIS A 8 13.01 -35.18 0.59
N LEU A 9 12.07 -34.49 -0.05
CA LEU A 9 11.45 -33.29 0.50
C LEU A 9 10.41 -33.65 1.56
N SER A 10 10.25 -32.79 2.56
CA SER A 10 9.26 -32.99 3.63
C SER A 10 7.82 -32.95 3.10
N ARG A 11 7.54 -32.17 2.06
CA ARG A 11 6.22 -32.04 1.43
C ARG A 11 6.28 -31.97 -0.09
N ASN A 12 5.10 -32.08 -0.72
CA ASN A 12 4.91 -31.77 -2.12
C ASN A 12 4.82 -30.24 -2.29
N HIS A 13 5.76 -29.67 -3.06
CA HIS A 13 5.87 -28.22 -3.31
C HIS A 13 5.31 -27.79 -4.67
N TYR A 14 4.54 -28.65 -5.35
CA TYR A 14 3.95 -28.32 -6.65
C TYR A 14 3.08 -27.07 -6.59
N ASP A 15 2.37 -26.89 -5.49
CA ASP A 15 1.47 -25.76 -5.26
C ASP A 15 2.23 -24.43 -5.22
N ARG A 16 3.19 -24.29 -4.30
CA ARG A 16 4.17 -23.19 -4.27
C ARG A 16 4.85 -22.94 -5.63
N PHE A 17 5.19 -24.00 -6.36
CA PHE A 17 5.74 -23.86 -7.71
C PHE A 17 4.73 -23.22 -8.68
N ALA A 18 3.46 -23.61 -8.63
CA ALA A 18 2.39 -23.01 -9.43
C ALA A 18 2.19 -21.52 -9.08
N HIS A 19 2.22 -21.14 -7.80
CA HIS A 19 2.19 -19.74 -7.37
C HIS A 19 3.42 -18.96 -7.86
N GLY A 20 4.61 -19.55 -7.77
CA GLY A 20 5.84 -18.97 -8.33
C GLY A 20 5.78 -18.78 -9.84
N ALA A 21 5.26 -19.77 -10.58
CA ALA A 21 5.05 -19.70 -12.01
C ALA A 21 4.00 -18.65 -12.38
N PHE A 22 2.90 -18.56 -11.62
CA PHE A 22 1.88 -17.51 -11.76
C PHE A 22 2.52 -16.11 -11.67
N GLY A 23 3.31 -15.88 -10.62
CA GLY A 23 4.02 -14.61 -10.45
C GLY A 23 5.01 -14.33 -11.58
N PHE A 24 5.80 -15.32 -11.98
CA PHE A 24 6.79 -15.16 -13.04
C PHE A 24 6.18 -14.87 -14.40
N LEU A 25 5.18 -15.68 -14.82
CA LEU A 25 4.62 -15.63 -16.17
C LEU A 25 3.71 -14.42 -16.39
N LEU A 26 2.99 -13.95 -15.36
CA LEU A 26 2.04 -12.85 -15.50
C LEU A 26 2.65 -11.47 -15.30
N ALA A 27 3.82 -11.35 -14.66
CA ALA A 27 4.39 -10.04 -14.34
C ALA A 27 4.70 -9.21 -15.60
N PHE A 28 5.21 -9.84 -16.66
CA PHE A 28 5.52 -9.14 -17.92
C PHE A 28 4.26 -8.70 -18.70
N PRO A 29 3.24 -9.56 -18.93
CA PRO A 29 1.97 -9.13 -19.51
C PRO A 29 1.31 -7.98 -18.74
N ILE A 30 1.28 -8.04 -17.40
CA ILE A 30 0.74 -6.97 -16.55
C ILE A 30 1.54 -5.68 -16.73
N TRP A 31 2.87 -5.77 -16.75
CA TRP A 31 3.76 -4.64 -16.99
C TRP A 31 3.48 -3.95 -18.34
N GLU A 32 3.33 -4.72 -19.42
CA GLU A 32 2.96 -4.21 -20.75
C GLU A 32 1.57 -3.55 -20.73
N LEU A 33 0.58 -4.19 -20.10
CA LEU A 33 -0.78 -3.65 -19.97
C LEU A 33 -0.78 -2.30 -19.24
N LEU A 34 -0.05 -2.20 -18.13
CA LEU A 34 0.08 -0.96 -17.38
C LEU A 34 0.64 0.16 -18.25
N LEU A 35 1.73 -0.08 -18.98
CA LEU A 35 2.33 0.94 -19.82
C LEU A 35 1.40 1.40 -20.96
N ARG A 36 0.57 0.51 -21.50
CA ARG A 36 -0.35 0.83 -22.60
C ARG A 36 -1.61 1.54 -22.12
N CYS A 37 -2.15 1.17 -20.97
CA CYS A 37 -3.50 1.54 -20.56
C CYS A 37 -3.55 2.54 -19.40
N SER A 38 -2.58 2.53 -18.50
CA SER A 38 -2.67 3.29 -17.24
C SER A 38 -2.18 4.74 -17.32
N GLY A 39 -1.39 5.07 -18.35
CA GLY A 39 -0.69 6.34 -18.46
C GLY A 39 0.59 6.42 -17.59
N ILE A 40 0.96 5.33 -16.92
CA ILE A 40 2.20 5.27 -16.13
C ILE A 40 3.41 5.42 -17.03
N ARG A 41 4.30 6.36 -16.67
CA ARG A 41 5.58 6.54 -17.35
C ARG A 41 6.57 5.45 -16.96
N ARG A 42 7.47 5.12 -17.89
CA ARG A 42 8.60 4.22 -17.62
C ARG A 42 9.47 4.80 -16.50
N GLY A 43 9.67 4.02 -15.46
CA GLY A 43 10.36 4.42 -14.23
C GLY A 43 10.11 3.41 -13.11
N ALA A 44 10.54 3.70 -11.87
CA ALA A 44 10.42 2.77 -10.75
C ALA A 44 8.99 2.22 -10.55
N TRP A 45 7.98 3.08 -10.65
CA TRP A 45 6.56 2.68 -10.54
C TRP A 45 6.11 1.69 -11.59
N SER A 46 6.63 1.79 -12.82
CA SER A 46 6.29 0.82 -13.86
C SER A 46 6.78 -0.58 -13.49
N PHE A 47 7.85 -0.74 -12.72
CA PHE A 47 8.36 -2.05 -12.27
C PHE A 47 7.74 -2.52 -10.95
N ALA A 48 7.44 -1.59 -10.03
CA ALA A 48 6.87 -1.94 -8.73
C ALA A 48 5.40 -2.37 -8.81
N LEU A 49 4.59 -1.74 -9.68
CA LEU A 49 3.15 -1.99 -9.73
C LEU A 49 2.76 -3.40 -10.25
N PRO A 50 3.43 -4.01 -11.24
CA PRO A 50 3.16 -5.40 -11.61
C PRO A 50 3.39 -6.37 -10.45
N ILE A 51 4.45 -6.16 -9.66
CA ILE A 51 4.76 -6.95 -8.47
C ILE A 51 3.64 -6.80 -7.44
N ALA A 52 3.20 -5.57 -7.18
CA ALA A 52 2.09 -5.29 -6.29
C ALA A 52 0.79 -5.95 -6.78
N ILE A 53 0.45 -5.84 -8.07
CA ILE A 53 -0.76 -6.46 -8.63
C ILE A 53 -0.73 -7.98 -8.47
N ILE A 54 0.43 -8.62 -8.69
CA ILE A 54 0.57 -10.06 -8.50
C ILE A 54 0.40 -10.46 -7.05
N LEU A 55 1.06 -9.75 -6.14
CA LEU A 55 0.95 -10.06 -4.71
C LEU A 55 -0.49 -9.87 -4.21
N ALA A 56 -1.16 -8.79 -4.64
CA ALA A 56 -2.58 -8.58 -4.35
C ALA A 56 -3.46 -9.68 -4.93
N ALA A 57 -3.20 -10.12 -6.17
CA ALA A 57 -3.95 -11.21 -6.78
C ALA A 57 -3.73 -12.55 -6.04
N SER A 58 -2.50 -12.84 -5.62
CA SER A 58 -2.19 -14.01 -4.80
C SER A 58 -2.95 -13.96 -3.48
N GLY A 59 -2.90 -12.85 -2.75
CA GLY A 59 -3.67 -12.68 -1.51
C GLY A 59 -5.18 -12.82 -1.71
N CYS A 60 -5.72 -12.34 -2.83
CA CYS A 60 -7.12 -12.58 -3.18
C CYS A 60 -7.45 -14.06 -3.41
N PHE A 61 -6.54 -14.85 -4.00
CA PHE A 61 -6.73 -16.30 -4.10
C PHE A 61 -6.79 -16.93 -2.71
N GLU A 62 -5.86 -16.60 -1.81
CA GLU A 62 -5.86 -17.12 -0.44
C GLU A 62 -7.16 -16.78 0.33
N ILE A 63 -7.67 -15.56 0.15
CA ILE A 63 -8.95 -15.15 0.73
C ILE A 63 -10.08 -16.04 0.21
N ILE A 64 -10.17 -16.23 -1.11
CA ILE A 64 -11.20 -17.06 -1.74
C ILE A 64 -11.08 -18.50 -1.25
N GLU A 65 -9.88 -19.04 -1.21
CA GLU A 65 -9.61 -20.40 -0.73
C GLU A 65 -10.03 -20.59 0.72
N SER A 66 -9.72 -19.65 1.62
CA SER A 66 -10.19 -19.72 3.02
C SER A 66 -11.72 -19.70 3.12
N ILE A 67 -12.40 -18.88 2.32
CA ILE A 67 -13.87 -18.78 2.33
C ILE A 67 -14.47 -20.10 1.82
N VAL A 68 -13.93 -20.63 0.73
CA VAL A 68 -14.39 -21.90 0.16
C VAL A 68 -14.13 -23.05 1.13
N ALA A 69 -12.97 -23.07 1.80
CA ALA A 69 -12.65 -24.08 2.81
C ALA A 69 -13.62 -24.04 3.99
N GLU A 70 -13.97 -22.85 4.50
CA GLU A 70 -14.97 -22.68 5.56
C GLU A 70 -16.38 -23.16 5.14
N ILE A 71 -16.78 -22.93 3.89
CA ILE A 71 -18.12 -23.31 3.39
C ILE A 71 -18.20 -24.80 3.06
N VAL A 72 -17.20 -25.32 2.33
CA VAL A 72 -17.24 -26.67 1.73
C VAL A 72 -16.80 -27.75 2.71
N ALA A 73 -15.86 -27.43 3.60
CA ALA A 73 -15.30 -28.40 4.54
C ALA A 73 -15.12 -27.81 5.95
N PRO A 74 -16.21 -27.41 6.63
CA PRO A 74 -16.13 -26.84 7.97
C PRO A 74 -15.34 -27.74 8.92
N GLY A 75 -14.34 -27.18 9.60
CA GLY A 75 -13.51 -27.90 10.57
C GLY A 75 -12.44 -28.84 9.97
N LYS A 76 -12.38 -29.01 8.64
CA LYS A 76 -11.27 -29.73 7.97
C LYS A 76 -10.13 -28.78 7.55
N GLY A 77 -10.39 -27.47 7.56
CA GLY A 77 -9.37 -26.42 7.52
C GLY A 77 -8.34 -26.56 6.40
N VAL A 78 -7.08 -26.34 6.76
CA VAL A 78 -5.87 -26.44 5.92
C VAL A 78 -5.70 -27.80 5.23
N GLN A 79 -6.21 -28.89 5.81
CA GLN A 79 -6.09 -30.22 5.17
C GLN A 79 -6.89 -30.31 3.87
N TRP A 80 -8.00 -29.58 3.78
CA TRP A 80 -8.81 -29.53 2.57
C TRP A 80 -8.11 -28.77 1.43
N LEU A 81 -7.38 -27.71 1.76
CA LEU A 81 -6.58 -26.93 0.81
C LEU A 81 -5.30 -27.66 0.37
N GLY A 82 -4.99 -28.83 0.96
CA GLY A 82 -3.76 -29.54 0.62
C GLY A 82 -2.50 -28.91 1.23
N GLY A 83 -2.65 -28.11 2.29
CA GLY A 83 -1.54 -27.47 3.00
C GLY A 83 -0.61 -28.44 3.71
N GLN A 84 -0.91 -29.75 3.73
CA GLN A 84 0.03 -30.80 4.18
C GLN A 84 0.55 -30.60 5.61
N GLY A 85 -0.24 -29.95 6.48
CA GLY A 85 0.12 -29.63 7.86
C GLY A 85 0.95 -28.35 8.02
N ASP A 86 1.12 -27.57 6.96
CA ASP A 86 1.72 -26.25 7.00
C ASP A 86 0.66 -25.19 7.33
N GLU A 87 0.76 -24.61 8.52
CA GLU A 87 -0.13 -23.52 8.95
C GLU A 87 0.17 -22.20 8.22
N TRP A 88 1.36 -22.07 7.61
CA TRP A 88 1.83 -20.87 6.90
C TRP A 88 1.72 -21.01 5.38
N ASP A 89 0.88 -21.93 4.89
CA ASP A 89 0.75 -22.28 3.48
C ASP A 89 0.42 -21.04 2.63
N ALA A 90 -0.64 -20.32 3.00
CA ALA A 90 -1.08 -19.10 2.32
C ALA A 90 0.04 -18.05 2.23
N GLN A 91 0.78 -17.81 3.32
CA GLN A 91 1.89 -16.87 3.30
C GLN A 91 3.04 -17.36 2.41
N ASN A 92 3.34 -18.66 2.40
CA ASN A 92 4.36 -19.26 1.54
C ASN A 92 3.99 -19.22 0.06
N ASP A 93 2.70 -19.35 -0.27
CA ASP A 93 2.19 -19.25 -1.64
C ASP A 93 2.24 -17.80 -2.14
N MET A 94 1.85 -16.84 -1.31
CA MET A 94 2.05 -15.42 -1.59
C MET A 94 3.54 -15.04 -1.75
N VAL A 95 4.43 -15.59 -0.91
CA VAL A 95 5.90 -15.43 -1.07
C VAL A 95 6.37 -16.00 -2.40
N SER A 96 5.88 -17.17 -2.79
CA SER A 96 6.26 -17.81 -4.05
C SER A 96 5.87 -16.95 -5.25
N ALA A 97 4.63 -16.42 -5.26
CA ALA A 97 4.16 -15.47 -6.27
C ALA A 97 4.99 -14.18 -6.29
N LEU A 98 5.32 -13.63 -5.12
CA LEU A 98 6.19 -12.45 -4.99
C LEU A 98 7.57 -12.70 -5.61
N VAL A 99 8.24 -13.80 -5.26
CA VAL A 99 9.56 -14.17 -5.80
C VAL A 99 9.50 -14.33 -7.32
N GLY A 100 8.50 -15.04 -7.84
CA GLY A 100 8.31 -15.20 -9.29
C GLY A 100 8.20 -13.85 -10.01
N SER A 101 7.39 -12.93 -9.48
CA SER A 101 7.20 -11.59 -10.07
C SER A 101 8.47 -10.73 -10.02
N LEU A 102 9.22 -10.80 -8.92
CA LEU A 102 10.51 -10.09 -8.77
C LEU A 102 11.53 -10.59 -9.78
N LEU A 103 11.63 -11.91 -9.98
CA LEU A 103 12.53 -12.52 -10.96
C LEU A 103 12.22 -12.02 -12.38
N MET A 104 10.95 -12.04 -12.79
CA MET A 104 10.55 -11.56 -14.11
C MET A 104 10.83 -10.05 -14.28
N MET A 105 10.49 -9.22 -13.29
CA MET A 105 10.77 -7.78 -13.37
C MET A 105 12.27 -7.48 -13.35
N GLY A 106 13.08 -8.29 -12.67
CA GLY A 106 14.54 -8.26 -12.74
C GLY A 106 15.07 -8.55 -14.15
N ILE A 107 14.55 -9.60 -14.81
CA ILE A 107 14.90 -9.93 -16.21
C ILE A 107 14.56 -8.75 -17.13
N VAL A 108 13.36 -8.18 -17.01
CA VAL A 108 12.93 -7.04 -17.83
C VAL A 108 13.84 -5.83 -17.60
N ALA A 109 14.23 -5.55 -16.35
CA ALA A 109 15.14 -4.46 -16.02
C ALA A 109 16.51 -4.65 -16.67
N VAL A 110 17.10 -5.84 -16.56
CA VAL A 110 18.41 -6.18 -17.16
C VAL A 110 18.37 -6.07 -18.69
N LEU A 111 17.33 -6.61 -19.33
CA LEU A 111 17.18 -6.55 -20.79
C LEU A 111 17.06 -5.12 -21.30
N LYS A 112 16.35 -4.26 -20.56
CA LYS A 112 16.25 -2.84 -20.91
C LYS A 112 17.54 -2.06 -20.68
N TRP A 113 18.23 -2.34 -19.58
CA TRP A 113 19.53 -1.72 -19.29
C TRP A 113 20.55 -2.04 -20.38
N LYS A 114 20.64 -3.31 -20.81
CA LYS A 114 21.50 -3.71 -21.94
C LYS A 114 21.15 -2.99 -23.24
N ARG A 115 19.86 -2.78 -23.54
CA ARG A 115 19.43 -2.03 -24.73
C ARG A 115 19.77 -0.54 -24.68
N SER A 116 19.76 0.08 -23.50
CA SER A 116 20.17 1.48 -23.33
C SER A 116 21.70 1.70 -23.39
N GLY A 117 22.49 0.66 -23.14
CA GLY A 117 23.96 0.71 -23.14
C GLY A 117 24.62 0.31 -24.47
N LEU A 118 23.86 -0.14 -25.46
CA LEU A 118 24.37 -0.38 -26.80
C LEU A 118 24.52 0.97 -27.53
N PRO A 119 25.71 1.32 -28.05
CA PRO A 119 25.84 2.50 -28.91
C PRO A 119 24.92 2.33 -30.12
N LEU A 120 24.08 3.34 -30.36
CA LEU A 120 23.31 3.42 -31.61
C LEU A 120 24.32 3.39 -32.76
N SER A 121 24.25 2.37 -33.64
CA SER A 121 25.00 2.43 -34.87
C SER A 121 24.50 3.62 -35.69
N PRO A 122 25.39 4.39 -36.33
CA PRO A 122 24.99 5.49 -37.18
C PRO A 122 24.47 4.91 -38.49
N VAL A 123 23.18 4.55 -38.54
CA VAL A 123 22.50 4.33 -39.81
C VAL A 123 22.07 5.71 -40.31
N GLY A 124 22.70 6.10 -41.41
CA GLY A 124 22.70 7.44 -41.99
C GLY A 124 21.32 8.03 -42.28
N GLY A 125 21.25 9.34 -42.13
CA GLY A 125 20.12 10.17 -42.48
C GLY A 125 20.58 11.62 -42.56
N ASP A 126 21.09 11.98 -43.74
CA ASP A 126 21.20 13.31 -44.33
C ASP A 126 21.18 14.52 -43.38
N ALA A 127 22.36 15.11 -43.24
CA ALA A 127 22.52 16.50 -42.85
C ALA A 127 21.84 17.41 -43.88
N ARG A 128 20.62 17.87 -43.58
CA ARG A 128 20.04 19.05 -44.23
C ARG A 128 20.06 20.24 -43.28
N ALA A 129 20.88 21.20 -43.71
CA ALA A 129 20.95 22.57 -43.28
C ALA A 129 19.59 23.20 -43.01
N TYR A 130 19.46 23.84 -41.85
CA TYR A 130 18.66 25.04 -41.66
C TYR A 130 19.48 26.01 -40.79
N ALA A 131 20.32 26.79 -41.46
CA ALA A 131 20.74 28.07 -40.93
C ALA A 131 19.58 29.06 -41.17
N SER A 132 19.17 29.78 -40.13
CA SER A 132 18.32 30.96 -40.27
C SER A 132 18.88 32.08 -39.40
N PRO A 133 18.92 33.33 -39.89
CA PRO A 133 19.82 34.35 -39.38
C PRO A 133 19.23 35.15 -38.22
N ALA A 134 20.15 35.78 -37.49
CA ALA A 134 19.92 36.73 -36.41
C ALA A 134 18.92 37.84 -36.77
N ARG A 135 18.13 38.26 -35.77
CA ARG A 135 17.54 39.60 -35.73
C ARG A 135 17.88 40.28 -34.41
N THR A 136 18.46 41.46 -34.57
CA THR A 136 18.85 42.48 -33.61
C THR A 136 17.65 43.29 -33.12
N GLY A 137 17.66 43.63 -31.82
CA GLY A 137 17.30 44.93 -31.22
C GLY A 137 15.91 45.55 -31.48
N SER A 138 15.17 45.79 -30.40
CA SER A 138 14.66 47.14 -30.09
C SER A 138 14.26 47.25 -28.62
N GLU A 139 14.86 48.23 -27.96
CA GLU A 139 14.49 48.72 -26.63
C GLU A 139 13.13 49.44 -26.72
N GLY A 140 12.27 49.18 -25.75
CA GLY A 140 10.91 49.73 -25.69
C GLY A 140 10.46 50.01 -24.26
N ARG A 141 10.93 51.14 -23.73
CA ARG A 141 10.20 52.12 -22.90
C ARG A 141 9.26 51.56 -21.82
N ALA A 142 9.75 51.53 -20.58
CA ALA A 142 8.92 51.49 -19.38
C ALA A 142 8.14 52.82 -19.26
N VAL A 143 6.81 52.73 -19.28
CA VAL A 143 5.91 53.82 -18.89
C VAL A 143 5.27 53.40 -17.58
N GLY A 144 5.62 54.12 -16.52
CA GLY A 144 5.01 53.98 -15.20
C GLY A 144 3.53 54.37 -15.26
N LEU A 145 2.70 53.51 -14.68
CA LEU A 145 1.33 53.82 -14.32
C LEU A 145 1.11 53.35 -12.88
N GLY A 146 0.84 54.32 -12.01
CA GLY A 146 -0.19 54.18 -11.00
C GLY A 146 0.25 53.56 -9.67
N GLU A 147 0.85 54.40 -8.83
CA GLU A 147 0.89 54.30 -7.37
C GLU A 147 -0.51 54.45 -6.73
N ALA A 148 -1.52 53.74 -7.25
CA ALA A 148 -2.94 53.94 -6.89
C ALA A 148 -3.74 52.64 -6.64
N ASP A 149 -3.07 51.48 -6.51
CA ASP A 149 -3.73 50.21 -6.16
C ASP A 149 -3.24 49.61 -4.82
N ALA A 150 -2.48 50.36 -4.02
CA ALA A 150 -1.90 49.87 -2.77
C ALA A 150 -2.83 49.91 -1.54
N GLU A 151 -4.06 50.44 -1.65
CA GLU A 151 -4.96 50.65 -0.49
C GLU A 151 -6.27 49.86 -0.51
N ARG A 152 -6.39 48.81 -1.34
CA ARG A 152 -7.65 48.05 -1.46
C ARG A 152 -7.56 46.56 -1.11
N ASN A 153 -6.68 46.18 -0.18
CA ASN A 153 -6.57 44.80 0.32
C ASN A 153 -6.29 44.69 1.83
N THR A 154 -7.03 45.45 2.65
CA THR A 154 -7.05 45.31 4.12
C THR A 154 -8.31 44.59 4.62
N PHE A 155 -8.86 43.66 3.83
CA PHE A 155 -9.85 42.70 4.32
C PHE A 155 -9.17 41.37 4.68
N ALA A 156 -9.43 40.91 5.91
CA ALA A 156 -8.83 39.77 6.57
C ALA A 156 -8.75 38.50 5.70
N HIS A 157 -7.60 38.28 5.06
CA HIS A 157 -7.35 37.09 4.24
C HIS A 157 -6.50 36.02 4.95
N SER A 158 -6.27 36.13 6.26
CA SER A 158 -5.24 35.36 6.97
C SER A 158 -5.72 34.06 7.62
N THR A 159 -6.94 33.99 8.17
CA THR A 159 -7.29 32.88 9.08
C THR A 159 -7.28 31.50 8.41
N GLY A 160 -7.90 31.34 7.23
CA GLY A 160 -7.94 30.05 6.53
C GLY A 160 -6.60 29.63 5.91
N ARG A 161 -5.79 30.61 5.46
CA ARG A 161 -4.48 30.37 4.83
C ARG A 161 -3.41 30.02 5.88
N ASP A 162 -3.56 30.54 7.10
CA ASP A 162 -2.64 30.28 8.21
C ASP A 162 -2.97 28.96 8.94
N ILE A 163 -4.25 28.59 9.09
CA ILE A 163 -4.64 27.25 9.58
C ILE A 163 -4.01 26.15 8.71
N GLY A 164 -4.02 26.32 7.38
CA GLY A 164 -3.42 25.35 6.46
C GLY A 164 -1.90 25.19 6.60
N LYS A 165 -1.18 26.23 7.02
CA LYS A 165 0.27 26.19 7.22
C LYS A 165 0.65 25.48 8.53
N HIS A 166 -0.14 25.68 9.58
CA HIS A 166 0.13 25.13 10.91
C HIS A 166 -0.54 23.78 11.18
N PHE A 167 -1.46 23.34 10.32
CA PHE A 167 -2.16 22.06 10.48
C PHE A 167 -1.22 20.88 10.73
N LEU A 168 -0.24 20.65 9.83
CA LEU A 168 0.61 19.48 9.92
C LEU A 168 1.48 19.46 11.18
N PRO A 169 2.21 20.55 11.54
CA PRO A 169 2.92 20.60 12.82
C PRO A 169 2.04 20.34 14.04
N ILE A 170 0.84 20.94 14.08
CA ILE A 170 -0.11 20.73 15.20
C ILE A 170 -0.56 19.27 15.25
N ALA A 171 -0.97 18.70 14.11
CA ALA A 171 -1.44 17.33 14.03
C ALA A 171 -0.36 16.32 14.44
N VAL A 172 0.89 16.54 14.02
CA VAL A 172 2.04 15.74 14.45
C VAL A 172 2.29 15.88 15.94
N ALA A 173 2.26 17.10 16.48
CA ALA A 173 2.45 17.32 17.93
C ALA A 173 1.37 16.61 18.75
N CYS A 174 0.10 16.68 18.34
CA CYS A 174 -1.01 15.96 18.97
C CYS A 174 -0.80 14.45 18.91
N TYR A 175 -0.42 13.91 17.75
CA TYR A 175 -0.15 12.48 17.61
C TYR A 175 1.03 12.02 18.46
N VAL A 176 2.13 12.78 18.51
CA VAL A 176 3.29 12.46 19.35
C VAL A 176 2.91 12.48 20.84
N ALA A 177 2.13 13.46 21.28
CA ALA A 177 1.64 13.50 22.66
C ALA A 177 0.75 12.28 22.99
N PHE A 178 -0.16 11.92 22.08
CA PHE A 178 -1.00 10.72 22.21
C PHE A 178 -0.16 9.45 22.25
N TRP A 179 0.83 9.33 21.38
CA TRP A 179 1.75 8.20 21.33
C TRP A 179 2.57 8.07 22.62
N ILE A 180 3.11 9.18 23.15
CA ILE A 180 3.84 9.18 24.43
C ILE A 180 2.93 8.72 25.56
N ALA A 181 1.68 9.18 25.60
CA ALA A 181 0.74 8.76 26.64
C ALA A 181 0.47 7.24 26.60
N LEU A 182 0.33 6.66 25.40
CA LEU A 182 0.13 5.23 25.20
C LEU A 182 1.43 4.40 25.27
N ALA A 183 2.59 5.04 25.24
CA ALA A 183 3.87 4.39 25.52
C ALA A 183 4.11 4.18 27.02
N ILE A 184 3.32 4.83 27.89
CA ILE A 184 3.40 4.66 29.34
C ILE A 184 2.62 3.40 29.73
N HIS A 185 3.32 2.44 30.34
CA HIS A 185 2.75 1.17 30.82
C HIS A 185 1.90 0.42 29.76
N PRO A 186 2.45 0.07 28.57
CA PRO A 186 1.75 -0.81 27.65
C PRO A 186 1.57 -2.19 28.30
N LEU A 187 0.52 -2.89 27.88
CA LEU A 187 0.11 -4.15 28.50
C LEU A 187 1.16 -5.25 28.33
N ASP A 188 1.79 -5.31 27.15
CA ASP A 188 2.96 -6.14 26.87
C ASP A 188 4.03 -5.28 26.19
N ARG A 189 5.23 -5.24 26.78
CA ARG A 189 6.33 -4.38 26.28
C ARG A 189 7.01 -4.95 25.04
N GLY A 190 7.05 -6.28 24.91
CA GLY A 190 7.64 -6.94 23.75
C GLY A 190 6.75 -6.73 22.53
N ASP A 191 5.45 -6.99 22.68
CA ASP A 191 4.44 -6.76 21.65
C ASP A 191 4.41 -5.28 21.24
N TRP A 192 4.31 -4.39 22.22
CA TRP A 192 4.36 -2.95 21.98
C TRP A 192 5.59 -2.54 21.16
N LEU A 193 6.77 -3.11 21.42
CA LEU A 193 7.96 -2.77 20.65
C LEU A 193 7.84 -3.26 19.20
N LEU A 194 7.41 -4.51 18.98
CA LEU A 194 7.23 -5.08 17.64
C LEU A 194 6.26 -4.24 16.81
N GLU A 195 5.11 -3.91 17.39
CA GLU A 195 4.09 -3.08 16.77
C GLU A 195 4.59 -1.67 16.42
N ASN A 196 5.42 -1.08 17.27
CA ASN A 196 5.97 0.25 17.04
C ASN A 196 7.07 0.29 15.97
N LEU A 197 7.69 -0.85 15.61
CA LEU A 197 8.65 -0.89 14.50
C LEU A 197 8.01 -0.38 13.20
N LEU A 198 6.75 -0.76 12.93
CA LEU A 198 6.04 -0.31 11.74
C LEU A 198 5.79 1.20 11.76
N ILE A 199 5.45 1.77 12.92
CA ILE A 199 5.29 3.21 13.10
C ILE A 199 6.62 3.93 12.81
N PHE A 200 7.74 3.45 13.38
CA PHE A 200 9.05 4.06 13.18
C PHE A 200 9.49 4.03 11.72
N ILE A 201 9.29 2.90 11.04
CA ILE A 201 9.58 2.77 9.60
C ILE A 201 8.71 3.76 8.81
N SER A 202 7.40 3.79 9.06
CA SER A 202 6.44 4.63 8.34
C SER A 202 6.74 6.13 8.51
N VAL A 203 6.96 6.58 9.75
CA VAL A 203 7.31 7.97 10.06
C VAL A 203 8.66 8.34 9.43
N THR A 204 9.66 7.46 9.49
CA THR A 204 10.97 7.69 8.86
C THR A 204 10.84 7.85 7.35
N VAL A 205 10.09 6.98 6.67
CA VAL A 205 9.83 7.10 5.23
C VAL A 205 9.14 8.42 4.90
N LEU A 206 8.11 8.81 5.65
CA LEU A 206 7.40 10.09 5.44
C LEU A 206 8.33 11.29 5.65
N ALA A 207 9.17 11.27 6.68
CA ALA A 207 10.11 12.34 6.98
C ALA A 207 11.19 12.48 5.88
N LEU A 208 11.82 11.36 5.47
CA LEU A 208 12.86 11.36 4.44
C LEU A 208 12.32 11.75 3.06
N THR A 209 11.05 11.42 2.78
CA THR A 209 10.42 11.74 1.49
C THR A 209 9.74 13.10 1.46
N TYR A 210 9.53 13.77 2.60
CA TYR A 210 8.78 15.03 2.71
C TYR A 210 9.23 16.12 1.72
N ARG A 211 10.55 16.30 1.56
CA ARG A 211 11.10 17.32 0.64
C ARG A 211 10.92 16.96 -0.84
N LYS A 212 10.77 15.68 -1.17
CA LYS A 212 10.55 15.18 -2.54
C LYS A 212 9.05 15.11 -2.88
N PHE A 213 8.24 14.70 -1.91
CA PHE A 213 6.81 14.52 -2.06
C PHE A 213 6.10 14.91 -0.76
N ARG A 214 5.38 16.03 -0.79
CA ARG A 214 4.55 16.48 0.31
C ARG A 214 3.09 16.11 0.06
N PHE A 215 2.53 15.26 0.92
CA PHE A 215 1.10 14.92 0.89
C PHE A 215 0.23 16.13 1.21
N SER A 216 -1.04 16.06 0.83
CA SER A 216 -2.04 17.05 1.28
C SER A 216 -2.24 16.95 2.80
N ASN A 217 -2.69 18.05 3.42
CA ASN A 217 -3.06 18.05 4.84
C ASN A 217 -4.13 16.97 5.13
N PHE A 218 -5.05 16.74 4.20
CA PHE A 218 -6.06 15.68 4.33
C PHE A 218 -5.43 14.28 4.37
N SER A 219 -4.48 13.98 3.48
CA SER A 219 -3.76 12.70 3.53
C SER A 219 -2.95 12.53 4.81
N TYR A 220 -2.29 13.58 5.30
CA TYR A 220 -1.62 13.52 6.60
C TYR A 220 -2.60 13.27 7.75
N ALA A 221 -3.80 13.87 7.71
CA ALA A 221 -4.85 13.61 8.70
C ALA A 221 -5.25 12.13 8.71
N LEU A 222 -5.54 11.55 7.52
CA LEU A 222 -5.91 10.14 7.38
C LEU A 222 -4.82 9.19 7.86
N ILE A 223 -3.55 9.49 7.53
CA ILE A 223 -2.39 8.73 8.02
C ILE A 223 -2.31 8.80 9.54
N LEU A 224 -2.42 9.99 10.14
CA LEU A 224 -2.32 10.15 11.59
C LEU A 224 -3.48 9.51 12.34
N ILE A 225 -4.70 9.52 11.78
CA ILE A 225 -5.84 8.78 12.34
C ILE A 225 -5.56 7.29 12.33
N PHE A 226 -5.08 6.75 11.21
CA PHE A 226 -4.69 5.33 11.12
C PHE A 226 -3.59 4.99 12.14
N LEU A 227 -2.53 5.81 12.24
CA LEU A 227 -1.47 5.61 13.22
C LEU A 227 -1.97 5.69 14.67
N ALA A 228 -2.98 6.52 14.96
CA ALA A 228 -3.59 6.58 16.29
C ALA A 228 -4.35 5.29 16.63
N PHE A 229 -5.05 4.70 15.65
CA PHE A 229 -5.67 3.39 15.83
C PHE A 229 -4.61 2.30 16.06
N HIS A 230 -3.55 2.25 15.24
CA HIS A 230 -2.42 1.33 15.43
C HIS A 230 -1.78 1.47 16.82
N THR A 231 -1.53 2.70 17.25
CA THR A 231 -0.90 3.00 18.56
C THR A 231 -1.78 2.52 19.72
N THR A 232 -3.11 2.56 19.56
CA THR A 232 -4.04 2.03 20.56
C THR A 232 -3.96 0.51 20.62
N GLY A 233 -3.89 -0.18 19.46
CA GLY A 233 -3.61 -1.61 19.38
C GLY A 233 -2.32 -2.00 20.09
N ALA A 234 -1.22 -1.34 19.75
CA ALA A 234 0.10 -1.57 20.34
C ALA A 234 0.15 -1.39 21.87
N HIS A 235 -0.63 -0.46 22.43
CA HIS A 235 -0.68 -0.26 23.88
C HIS A 235 -1.37 -1.42 24.61
N TYR A 236 -2.51 -1.87 24.10
CA TYR A 236 -3.32 -2.88 24.78
C TYR A 236 -2.96 -4.31 24.38
N THR A 237 -2.17 -4.53 23.33
CA THR A 237 -2.22 -5.72 22.46
C THR A 237 -3.56 -5.78 21.73
N TYR A 238 -3.54 -6.09 20.43
CA TYR A 238 -4.72 -5.99 19.57
C TYR A 238 -5.93 -6.79 20.09
N ALA A 239 -5.68 -8.00 20.59
CA ALA A 239 -6.71 -8.88 21.16
C ALA A 239 -7.39 -8.34 22.43
N LYS A 240 -6.85 -7.28 23.06
CA LYS A 240 -7.33 -6.76 24.35
C LYS A 240 -7.77 -5.31 24.30
N VAL A 241 -7.86 -4.70 23.11
CA VAL A 241 -8.35 -3.34 22.97
C VAL A 241 -9.83 -3.25 23.38
N PRO A 242 -10.23 -2.33 24.28
CA PRO A 242 -11.61 -2.21 24.77
C PRO A 242 -12.67 -2.06 23.67
N ALA A 243 -12.37 -1.28 22.63
CA ALA A 243 -13.29 -1.07 21.51
C ALA A 243 -13.64 -2.37 20.76
N GLY A 244 -12.71 -3.32 20.72
CA GLY A 244 -12.96 -4.63 20.14
C GLY A 244 -13.91 -5.49 20.96
N PHE A 245 -13.87 -5.40 22.29
CA PHE A 245 -14.86 -6.04 23.17
C PHE A 245 -16.24 -5.39 23.07
N TRP A 246 -16.31 -4.06 22.87
CA TRP A 246 -17.59 -3.39 22.62
C TRP A 246 -18.24 -3.91 21.33
N LEU A 247 -17.47 -4.00 20.25
CA LEU A 247 -17.92 -4.56 18.98
C LEU A 247 -18.34 -6.02 19.13
N GLN A 248 -17.54 -6.82 19.85
CA GLN A 248 -17.85 -8.20 20.15
C GLN A 248 -19.22 -8.35 20.83
N ASN A 249 -19.48 -7.55 21.86
CA ASN A 249 -20.74 -7.61 22.60
C ASN A 249 -21.94 -7.10 21.77
N TRP A 250 -21.76 -6.03 21.00
CA TRP A 250 -22.84 -5.44 20.19
C TRP A 250 -23.27 -6.33 19.02
N LEU A 251 -22.33 -7.06 18.42
CA LEU A 251 -22.57 -7.93 17.27
C LEU A 251 -22.64 -9.42 17.63
N HIS A 252 -22.58 -9.75 18.93
CA HIS A 252 -22.56 -11.12 19.45
C HIS A 252 -21.48 -11.99 18.80
N LEU A 253 -20.28 -11.42 18.61
CA LEU A 253 -19.15 -12.12 18.01
C LEU A 253 -18.46 -13.02 19.03
N ASN A 254 -17.76 -14.04 18.55
CA ASN A 254 -17.08 -15.01 19.42
C ASN A 254 -15.77 -14.47 20.01
N ARG A 255 -15.19 -13.41 19.43
CA ARG A 255 -13.91 -12.83 19.88
C ARG A 255 -13.81 -11.33 19.66
N ASN A 256 -12.72 -10.74 20.16
CA ASN A 256 -12.37 -9.36 19.92
C ASN A 256 -11.85 -9.21 18.47
N HIS A 257 -12.51 -8.36 17.67
CA HIS A 257 -12.15 -8.11 16.27
C HIS A 257 -11.50 -6.75 16.04
N TYR A 258 -10.80 -6.19 17.03
CA TYR A 258 -10.13 -4.90 16.86
C TYR A 258 -9.12 -4.94 15.70
N ASP A 259 -8.39 -6.04 15.55
CA ASP A 259 -7.43 -6.21 14.47
C ASP A 259 -8.05 -6.10 13.09
N ARG A 260 -9.14 -6.83 12.87
CA ARG A 260 -9.99 -6.71 11.67
C ARG A 260 -10.40 -5.26 11.38
N VAL A 261 -10.70 -4.47 12.41
CA VAL A 261 -11.06 -3.05 12.29
C VAL A 261 -9.84 -2.22 11.86
N ILE A 262 -8.65 -2.53 12.34
CA ILE A 262 -7.40 -1.87 11.93
C ILE A 262 -7.08 -2.19 10.47
N HIS A 263 -7.17 -3.45 10.05
CA HIS A 263 -6.98 -3.83 8.66
C HIS A 263 -7.99 -3.15 7.74
N PHE A 264 -9.28 -3.14 8.10
CA PHE A 264 -10.28 -2.35 7.36
C PHE A 264 -9.90 -0.86 7.27
N SER A 265 -9.49 -0.27 8.40
CA SER A 265 -9.10 1.14 8.48
C SER A 265 -7.85 1.44 7.66
N PHE A 266 -6.88 0.53 7.59
CA PHE A 266 -5.71 0.62 6.73
C PHE A 266 -6.14 0.80 5.27
N GLY A 267 -6.98 -0.11 4.76
CA GLY A 267 -7.49 -0.02 3.40
C GLY A 267 -8.30 1.26 3.16
N PHE A 268 -9.22 1.57 4.07
CA PHE A 268 -10.15 2.68 3.92
C PHE A 268 -9.46 4.06 4.01
N LEU A 269 -8.67 4.28 5.05
CA LEU A 269 -8.01 5.57 5.32
C LEU A 269 -6.83 5.81 4.39
N LEU A 270 -6.05 4.78 4.05
CA LEU A 270 -4.83 4.96 3.26
C LEU A 270 -5.06 4.93 1.75
N LEU A 271 -6.26 4.60 1.27
CA LEU A 271 -6.57 4.66 -0.16
C LEU A 271 -6.35 6.06 -0.73
N TYR A 272 -6.85 7.10 -0.06
CA TYR A 272 -6.70 8.45 -0.57
C TYR A 272 -5.22 8.89 -0.63
N PRO A 273 -4.41 8.75 0.44
CA PRO A 273 -2.96 8.96 0.37
C PRO A 273 -2.27 8.15 -0.74
N MET A 274 -2.52 6.85 -0.83
CA MET A 274 -1.90 6.00 -1.86
C MET A 274 -2.25 6.47 -3.26
N ARG A 275 -3.52 6.83 -3.49
CA ARG A 275 -3.96 7.38 -4.76
C ARG A 275 -3.31 8.74 -5.04
N GLU A 276 -3.22 9.61 -4.04
CA GLU A 276 -2.55 10.91 -4.16
C GLU A 276 -1.09 10.73 -4.60
N LEU A 277 -0.39 9.76 -4.00
CA LEU A 277 0.97 9.37 -4.39
C LEU A 277 1.03 8.92 -5.85
N LEU A 278 0.15 8.03 -6.30
CA LEU A 278 0.15 7.52 -7.68
C LEU A 278 -0.19 8.60 -8.73
N VAL A 279 -1.05 9.56 -8.39
CA VAL A 279 -1.41 10.66 -9.30
C VAL A 279 -0.32 11.72 -9.38
N ARG A 280 0.25 12.12 -8.23
CA ARG A 280 1.17 13.25 -8.12
C ARG A 280 2.65 12.88 -8.25
N SER A 281 3.01 11.60 -8.08
CA SER A 281 4.37 11.13 -8.31
C SER A 281 4.72 11.07 -9.80
N VAL A 282 5.98 10.79 -10.09
CA VAL A 282 6.52 10.64 -11.47
C VAL A 282 5.76 9.58 -12.28
N ALA A 283 4.99 8.69 -11.62
CA ALA A 283 4.10 7.75 -12.28
C ALA A 283 3.10 8.44 -13.21
N HIS A 284 2.53 9.60 -12.85
CA HIS A 284 1.47 10.30 -13.60
C HIS A 284 0.33 9.37 -14.08
N ALA A 285 -0.11 8.44 -13.22
CA ALA A 285 -1.20 7.53 -13.57
C ALA A 285 -2.48 8.31 -13.89
N ARG A 286 -3.23 7.88 -14.91
CA ARG A 286 -4.56 8.43 -15.23
C ARG A 286 -5.44 8.36 -13.98
N LYS A 287 -6.23 9.41 -13.71
CA LYS A 287 -6.96 9.58 -12.44
C LYS A 287 -7.83 8.38 -12.02
N GLN A 288 -8.39 7.63 -12.98
CA GLN A 288 -9.17 6.41 -12.74
C GLN A 288 -8.27 5.21 -12.43
N TRP A 289 -7.21 4.99 -13.24
CA TRP A 289 -6.21 3.96 -12.98
C TRP A 289 -5.55 4.13 -11.62
N ALA A 290 -5.21 5.36 -11.23
CA ALA A 290 -4.62 5.62 -9.92
C ALA A 290 -5.51 5.18 -8.75
N THR A 291 -6.85 5.20 -8.90
CA THR A 291 -7.76 4.71 -7.85
C THR A 291 -7.62 3.19 -7.72
N TRP A 292 -7.73 2.44 -8.82
CA TRP A 292 -7.69 0.97 -8.78
C TRP A 292 -6.29 0.42 -8.53
N LEU A 293 -5.25 1.12 -8.98
CA LEU A 293 -3.87 0.82 -8.63
C LEU A 293 -3.59 1.10 -7.14
N ALA A 294 -4.27 2.07 -6.52
CA ALA A 294 -4.18 2.26 -5.08
C ALA A 294 -4.84 1.11 -4.31
N VAL A 295 -5.99 0.60 -4.79
CA VAL A 295 -6.62 -0.61 -4.23
C VAL A 295 -5.65 -1.79 -4.33
N ALA A 296 -5.10 -2.05 -5.52
CA ALA A 296 -4.14 -3.14 -5.73
C ALA A 296 -2.88 -2.97 -4.86
N ALA A 297 -2.34 -1.76 -4.74
CA ALA A 297 -1.17 -1.50 -3.92
C ALA A 297 -1.45 -1.72 -2.42
N LEU A 298 -2.61 -1.33 -1.92
CA LEU A 298 -2.99 -1.57 -0.51
C LEU A 298 -3.29 -3.03 -0.22
N ALA A 299 -3.98 -3.73 -1.13
CA ALA A 299 -4.14 -5.18 -1.03
C ALA A 299 -2.79 -5.89 -0.98
N ALA A 300 -1.86 -5.50 -1.86
CA ALA A 300 -0.50 -6.04 -1.87
C ALA A 300 0.27 -5.74 -0.57
N LEU A 301 0.16 -4.53 -0.04
CA LEU A 301 0.79 -4.16 1.23
C LEU A 301 0.19 -4.94 2.41
N SER A 302 -1.13 -5.18 2.42
CA SER A 302 -1.78 -6.03 3.42
C SER A 302 -1.24 -7.46 3.33
N SER A 303 -1.22 -8.06 2.13
CA SER A 303 -0.64 -9.40 1.93
C SER A 303 0.83 -9.48 2.31
N PHE A 304 1.59 -8.43 1.99
CA PHE A 304 2.99 -8.36 2.39
C PHE A 304 3.15 -8.27 3.91
N PHE A 305 2.27 -7.53 4.58
CA PHE A 305 2.28 -7.42 6.03
C PHE A 305 2.03 -8.79 6.68
N GLU A 306 1.00 -9.54 6.27
CA GLU A 306 0.75 -10.91 6.76
C GLU A 306 1.95 -11.85 6.60
N ILE A 307 2.69 -11.73 5.49
CA ILE A 307 3.93 -12.49 5.29
C ILE A 307 4.97 -12.11 6.35
N ILE A 308 5.14 -10.81 6.62
CA ILE A 308 6.09 -10.33 7.63
C ILE A 308 5.66 -10.80 9.02
N GLU A 309 4.38 -10.77 9.33
CA GLU A 309 3.89 -11.23 10.63
C GLU A 309 4.12 -12.71 10.86
N ALA A 310 3.84 -13.52 9.84
CA ALA A 310 4.17 -14.94 9.83
C ALA A 310 5.66 -15.19 10.07
N VAL A 311 6.54 -14.41 9.44
CA VAL A 311 7.99 -14.52 9.65
C VAL A 311 8.37 -14.12 11.07
N ILE A 312 7.85 -13.01 11.59
CA ILE A 312 8.13 -12.52 12.94
C ILE A 312 7.67 -13.55 13.98
N ALA A 313 6.46 -14.08 13.86
CA ALA A 313 5.90 -15.06 14.78
C ALA A 313 6.73 -16.35 14.86
N GLN A 314 7.40 -16.76 13.77
CA GLN A 314 8.27 -17.93 13.73
C GLN A 314 9.65 -17.71 14.37
N ILE A 315 10.12 -16.46 14.51
CA ILE A 315 11.47 -16.16 15.03
C ILE A 315 11.46 -15.66 16.48
N VAL A 316 10.34 -15.16 16.99
CA VAL A 316 10.20 -14.69 18.38
C VAL A 316 9.77 -15.83 19.32
N ALA A 317 9.75 -15.57 20.62
CA ALA A 317 9.25 -16.53 21.59
C ALA A 317 7.75 -16.84 21.32
N PRO A 318 7.28 -18.10 21.46
CA PRO A 318 5.92 -18.49 21.09
C PRO A 318 4.81 -17.62 21.69
N ASP A 319 4.90 -17.30 22.98
CA ASP A 319 3.90 -16.46 23.67
C ASP A 319 3.87 -15.03 23.11
N LEU A 320 5.03 -14.49 22.75
CA LEU A 320 5.14 -13.16 22.14
C LEU A 320 4.61 -13.19 20.69
N GLY A 321 4.90 -14.24 19.92
CA GLY A 321 4.38 -14.41 18.57
C GLY A 321 2.85 -14.54 18.55
N ALA A 322 2.28 -15.30 19.49
CA ALA A 322 0.84 -15.43 19.64
C ALA A 322 0.16 -14.12 20.08
N ALA A 323 0.81 -13.32 20.93
CA ALA A 323 0.33 -12.00 21.31
C ALA A 323 0.36 -11.01 20.13
N TYR A 324 1.46 -11.00 19.39
CA TYR A 324 1.69 -10.16 18.22
C TYR A 324 0.70 -10.46 17.08
N LEU A 325 0.49 -11.73 16.75
CA LEU A 325 -0.50 -12.10 15.72
C LEU A 325 -1.94 -11.82 16.14
N GLY A 326 -2.27 -11.80 17.44
CA GLY A 326 -3.64 -11.50 17.89
C GLY A 326 -4.74 -12.49 17.46
N THR A 327 -4.38 -13.68 16.93
CA THR A 327 -5.33 -14.59 16.23
C THR A 327 -6.48 -15.08 17.08
N GLN A 328 -6.29 -15.17 18.40
CA GLN A 328 -7.29 -15.70 19.34
C GLN A 328 -7.81 -17.09 18.93
N GLY A 329 -6.97 -17.88 18.27
CA GLY A 329 -7.30 -19.22 17.78
C GLY A 329 -8.01 -19.28 16.42
N ASP A 330 -8.17 -18.14 15.73
CA ASP A 330 -8.70 -18.12 14.36
C ASP A 330 -7.59 -18.52 13.37
N ILE A 331 -7.71 -19.72 12.78
CA ILE A 331 -6.73 -20.22 11.80
C ILE A 331 -6.77 -19.47 10.47
N TRP A 332 -7.82 -18.70 10.22
CA TRP A 332 -8.03 -17.93 8.98
C TRP A 332 -7.84 -16.43 9.20
N ASP A 333 -7.14 -16.05 10.26
CA ASP A 333 -7.05 -14.66 10.67
C ASP A 333 -6.44 -13.78 9.58
N ALA A 334 -5.24 -14.14 9.12
CA ALA A 334 -4.52 -13.44 8.07
C ALA A 334 -5.36 -13.24 6.80
N GLN A 335 -6.09 -14.27 6.35
CA GLN A 335 -6.93 -14.16 5.15
C GLN A 335 -8.09 -13.19 5.38
N LYS A 336 -8.75 -13.27 6.54
CA LYS A 336 -9.82 -12.34 6.87
C LYS A 336 -9.30 -10.91 7.08
N ASP A 337 -8.02 -10.72 7.44
CA ASP A 337 -7.40 -9.40 7.67
C ASP A 337 -7.07 -8.74 6.34
N MET A 338 -6.46 -9.51 5.44
CA MET A 338 -6.33 -9.12 4.04
C MET A 338 -7.68 -8.79 3.41
N ALA A 339 -8.73 -9.58 3.68
CA ALA A 339 -10.07 -9.32 3.18
C ALA A 339 -10.65 -8.01 3.74
N ALA A 340 -10.49 -7.74 5.03
CA ALA A 340 -10.94 -6.50 5.65
C ALA A 340 -10.24 -5.27 5.05
N ALA A 341 -8.92 -5.35 4.87
CA ALA A 341 -8.15 -4.30 4.20
C ALA A 341 -8.60 -4.07 2.75
N PHE A 342 -8.82 -5.14 2.00
CA PHE A 342 -9.31 -5.05 0.63
C PHE A 342 -10.69 -4.40 0.56
N VAL A 343 -11.63 -4.81 1.41
CA VAL A 343 -12.98 -4.23 1.49
C VAL A 343 -12.94 -2.75 1.87
N GLY A 344 -12.11 -2.36 2.86
CA GLY A 344 -11.92 -0.96 3.23
C GLY A 344 -11.43 -0.11 2.05
N ALA A 345 -10.43 -0.60 1.31
CA ALA A 345 -9.90 0.06 0.12
C ALA A 345 -10.95 0.15 -1.01
N LEU A 346 -11.75 -0.89 -1.23
CA LEU A 346 -12.83 -0.89 -2.22
C LEU A 346 -13.90 0.15 -1.88
N ILE A 347 -14.37 0.20 -0.64
CA ILE A 347 -15.41 1.16 -0.23
C ILE A 347 -14.91 2.60 -0.41
N ALA A 348 -13.68 2.90 0.02
CA ALA A 348 -13.09 4.21 -0.18
C ALA A 348 -12.95 4.56 -1.68
N ALA A 349 -12.66 3.58 -2.54
CA ALA A 349 -12.48 3.77 -3.98
C ALA A 349 -13.82 4.05 -4.66
N LEU A 350 -14.86 3.33 -4.28
CA LEU A 350 -16.23 3.53 -4.75
C LEU A 350 -16.76 4.90 -4.30
N ALA A 351 -16.58 5.26 -3.02
CA ALA A 351 -16.97 6.57 -2.50
C ALA A 351 -16.30 7.72 -3.27
N LEU A 352 -14.99 7.61 -3.51
CA LEU A 352 -14.22 8.61 -4.25
C LEU A 352 -14.65 8.70 -5.73
N THR A 353 -15.05 7.59 -6.32
CA THR A 353 -15.54 7.54 -7.71
C THR A 353 -16.93 8.17 -7.80
N ALA A 354 -17.83 7.84 -6.87
CA ALA A 354 -19.17 8.40 -6.78
C ALA A 354 -19.14 9.93 -6.58
N ALA A 355 -18.30 10.42 -5.66
CA ALA A 355 -18.13 11.85 -5.41
C ALA A 355 -17.66 12.63 -6.67
N ARG A 356 -16.81 12.04 -7.51
CA ARG A 356 -16.37 12.67 -8.77
C ARG A 356 -17.46 12.71 -9.82
N THR A 357 -18.27 11.66 -9.92
CA THR A 357 -19.36 11.61 -10.89
C THR A 357 -20.39 12.69 -10.57
N ARG A 358 -20.74 12.86 -9.28
CA ARG A 358 -21.64 13.93 -8.83
C ARG A 358 -21.09 15.32 -9.15
N GLY A 359 -19.84 15.61 -8.77
CA GLY A 359 -19.23 16.92 -9.05
C GLY A 359 -19.08 17.25 -10.54
N LYS A 360 -19.10 16.26 -11.44
CA LYS A 360 -19.17 16.51 -12.89
C LYS A 360 -20.59 16.87 -13.35
N ILE A 361 -21.60 16.17 -12.82
CA ILE A 361 -23.02 16.45 -13.12
C ILE A 361 -23.38 17.85 -12.62
N ASP A 362 -22.95 18.22 -11.42
CA ASP A 362 -23.24 19.55 -10.84
C ASP A 362 -22.51 20.71 -11.54
N SER A 363 -21.50 20.40 -12.37
CA SER A 363 -20.71 21.39 -13.13
C SER A 363 -21.15 21.54 -14.60
N GLN A 364 -22.13 20.75 -15.04
CA GLN A 364 -22.78 20.82 -16.35
C GLN A 364 -24.15 21.47 -16.21
#